data_AF-A0A9P0W0R1-F1
#
_entry.id   AF-A0A9P0W0R1-F1
#
_cell.length_a   1.000
_cell.length_b   1.000
_cell.length_c   1.000
_cell.angle_alpha   90.00
_cell.angle_beta   90.00
_cell.angle_gamma   90.00
#
_symmetry.space_group_name_H-M   'P 1'
#
loop_
_entity.id
_entity.type
_entity.pdbx_description
1 polymer ?
#
loop_
_entity_poly.entity_id
_entity_poly.type
_entity_poly.pdbx_seq_one_letter_code
_entity_poly.pdbx_strand_id
1 'polypeptide(L)'
;MSELPATIKIDDITSGRIEPEVIYAELERLKVEINILRHDMSIFVKALASIPDGQTQSAYYANVESKLRIVQKSITDYYSQYVRLLPIINLAQIKLGHEVEIQPVKQSSQESGNGGSAGKQVPAAARRSSGSKAKGTVTQPIEL
;
A
#
# COMPACT_ATOMS: atom_id res chain seq x y z
N MET A 1 16.95 -23.15 -11.43
CA MET A 1 16.10 -23.17 -10.23
C MET A 1 14.77 -22.57 -10.63
N SER A 2 13.66 -23.25 -10.38
CA SER A 2 12.33 -22.78 -10.76
C SER A 2 11.94 -21.60 -9.88
N GLU A 3 11.69 -20.45 -10.48
CA GLU A 3 11.21 -19.28 -9.75
C GLU A 3 9.74 -19.44 -9.37
N LEU A 4 9.37 -18.93 -8.20
CA LEU A 4 7.98 -18.97 -7.76
C LEU A 4 7.11 -18.16 -8.76
N PRO A 5 5.92 -18.63 -9.15
CA PRO A 5 5.05 -17.89 -10.06
C PRO A 5 4.55 -16.57 -9.47
N ALA A 6 4.29 -15.57 -10.32
CA ALA A 6 3.80 -14.25 -9.90
C ALA A 6 2.46 -14.32 -9.13
N THR A 7 1.61 -15.29 -9.48
CA THR A 7 0.34 -15.53 -8.80
C THR A 7 0.27 -16.99 -8.38
N ILE A 8 -0.05 -17.23 -7.11
CA ILE A 8 -0.18 -18.57 -6.54
C ILE A 8 -1.64 -18.87 -6.28
N LYS A 9 -2.17 -19.92 -6.89
CA LYS A 9 -3.48 -20.48 -6.55
C LYS A 9 -3.27 -21.75 -5.71
N ILE A 10 -4.21 -22.00 -4.80
CA ILE A 10 -4.18 -23.20 -3.95
C ILE A 10 -4.19 -24.47 -4.81
N ASP A 11 -4.94 -24.48 -5.90
CA ASP A 11 -5.03 -25.63 -6.82
C ASP A 11 -3.69 -25.93 -7.51
N ASP A 12 -2.85 -24.93 -7.77
CA ASP A 12 -1.52 -25.14 -8.37
C ASP A 12 -0.56 -25.83 -7.39
N ILE A 13 -0.82 -25.71 -6.08
CA ILE A 13 -0.05 -26.39 -5.02
C ILE A 13 -0.56 -27.82 -4.85
N THR A 14 -1.88 -28.00 -4.76
CA THR A 14 -2.48 -29.34 -4.58
C THR A 14 -2.30 -30.25 -5.78
N SER A 15 -2.19 -29.67 -6.98
CA SER A 15 -1.89 -30.39 -8.23
C SER A 15 -0.40 -30.69 -8.45
N GLY A 16 0.49 -30.22 -7.57
CA GLY A 16 1.93 -30.42 -7.69
C GLY A 16 2.61 -29.59 -8.78
N ARG A 17 1.92 -28.60 -9.36
CA ARG A 17 2.51 -27.66 -10.33
C ARG A 17 3.52 -26.72 -9.66
N ILE A 18 3.31 -26.41 -8.38
CA ILE A 18 4.27 -25.67 -7.56
C ILE A 18 4.86 -26.64 -6.54
N GLU A 19 6.17 -26.86 -6.64
CA GLU A 19 6.92 -27.67 -5.68
C GLU A 19 6.97 -26.96 -4.31
N PRO A 20 6.65 -27.66 -3.20
CA PRO A 20 6.72 -27.10 -1.85
C PRO A 20 8.08 -26.49 -1.51
N GLU A 21 9.17 -27.07 -2.01
CA GLU A 21 10.54 -26.62 -1.80
C GLU A 21 10.76 -25.18 -2.29
N VAL A 22 10.12 -24.79 -3.40
CA VAL A 22 10.20 -23.43 -3.94
C VAL A 22 9.50 -22.44 -3.02
N ILE A 23 8.38 -22.83 -2.41
CA ILE A 23 7.65 -22.02 -1.44
C ILE A 23 8.50 -21.84 -0.17
N TYR A 24 9.12 -22.91 0.34
CA TYR A 24 9.99 -22.84 1.50
C TYR A 24 11.22 -21.95 1.26
N ALA A 25 11.84 -22.06 0.09
CA ALA A 25 12.96 -21.22 -0.29
C ALA A 25 12.57 -19.72 -0.32
N GLU A 26 11.39 -19.39 -0.85
CA GLU A 26 10.90 -18.01 -0.87
C GLU A 26 10.60 -17.51 0.55
N LEU A 27 10.03 -18.34 1.43
CA LEU A 27 9.81 -17.97 2.83
C LEU A 27 11.12 -17.69 3.57
N GLU A 28 12.15 -18.52 3.38
CA GLU A 28 13.48 -18.29 3.98
C GLU A 28 14.13 -17.02 3.43
N ARG A 29 14.03 -16.78 2.12
CA ARG A 29 14.48 -15.53 1.52
C ARG A 29 13.76 -14.33 2.12
N LEU A 30 12.43 -14.38 2.26
CA LEU A 30 11.65 -13.28 2.82
C LEU A 30 12.02 -13.00 4.29
N LYS A 31 12.32 -14.04 5.07
CA LYS A 31 12.87 -13.89 6.44
C LYS A 31 14.21 -13.17 6.46
N VAL A 32 15.07 -13.39 5.47
CA VAL A 32 16.34 -12.64 5.35
C VAL A 32 16.07 -11.19 4.94
N GLU A 33 15.20 -10.98 3.94
CA GLU A 33 14.90 -9.64 3.42
C GLU A 33 14.28 -8.72 4.47
N ILE A 34 13.38 -9.20 5.33
CA ILE A 34 12.81 -8.34 6.40
C ILE A 34 13.87 -7.87 7.39
N ASN A 35 14.91 -8.66 7.63
CA ASN A 35 16.02 -8.28 8.51
C ASN A 35 16.90 -7.20 7.85
N ILE A 36 17.14 -7.33 6.54
CA ILE A 36 17.84 -6.31 5.75
C ILE A 36 17.04 -5.00 5.76
N LEU A 37 15.73 -5.06 5.50
CA LEU A 37 14.86 -3.89 5.54
C LEU A 37 14.89 -3.21 6.91
N ARG A 38 14.82 -3.97 8.00
CA ARG A 38 14.92 -3.43 9.37
C ARG A 38 16.26 -2.71 9.58
N HIS A 39 17.36 -3.29 9.09
CA HIS A 39 18.68 -2.69 9.17
C HIS A 39 18.75 -1.37 8.39
N ASP A 40 18.26 -1.35 7.16
CA ASP A 40 18.22 -0.15 6.31
C ASP A 40 17.36 0.96 6.94
N MET A 41 16.20 0.61 7.50
CA MET A 41 15.35 1.54 8.24
C MET A 41 16.09 2.12 9.45
N SER A 42 16.83 1.30 10.20
CA SER A 42 17.63 1.79 11.33
C SER A 42 18.71 2.77 10.87
N ILE A 43 19.41 2.47 9.78
CA ILE A 43 20.43 3.36 9.21
C ILE A 43 19.80 4.67 8.74
N PHE A 44 18.65 4.61 8.09
CA PHE A 44 17.94 5.80 7.63
C PHE A 44 17.50 6.69 8.81
N VAL A 45 16.90 6.12 9.84
CA VAL A 45 16.47 6.86 11.04
C VAL A 45 17.66 7.49 11.75
N LYS A 46 18.80 6.78 11.86
CA LYS A 46 20.03 7.34 12.41
C LYS A 46 20.52 8.52 11.56
N ALA A 47 20.58 8.35 10.24
CA ALA A 47 21.00 9.41 9.33
C ALA A 47 20.10 10.65 9.39
N LEU A 48 18.80 10.48 9.63
CA LEU A 48 17.86 11.58 9.86
C LEU A 48 18.07 12.30 11.21
N ALA A 49 18.45 11.54 12.24
CA ALA A 49 18.55 12.06 13.60
C ALA A 49 19.93 12.70 13.91
N SER A 50 20.95 12.43 13.09
CA SER A 50 22.32 12.92 13.30
C SER A 50 22.80 13.74 12.12
N ILE A 51 23.26 14.97 12.39
CA ILE A 51 24.00 15.79 11.42
C ILE A 51 25.49 15.62 11.73
N PRO A 52 26.30 15.02 10.84
CA PRO A 52 27.73 14.83 11.09
C PRO A 52 28.48 16.17 11.11
N ASP A 53 29.39 16.33 12.08
CA ASP A 53 30.27 17.49 12.15
C ASP A 53 31.16 17.56 10.90
N GLY A 54 31.24 18.74 10.29
CA GLY A 54 32.07 18.96 9.09
C GLY A 54 31.44 18.54 7.77
N GLN A 55 30.19 18.06 7.75
CA GLN A 55 29.44 17.91 6.48
C GLN A 55 28.71 19.18 6.08
N THR A 56 28.65 19.43 4.78
CA THR A 56 27.76 20.47 4.23
C THR A 56 26.31 20.01 4.29
N GLN A 57 25.39 20.95 4.45
CA GLN A 57 23.95 20.68 4.47
C GLN A 57 23.48 19.95 3.20
N SER A 58 24.04 20.28 2.04
CA SER A 58 23.73 19.60 0.77
C SER A 58 24.16 18.13 0.77
N ALA A 59 25.36 17.82 1.29
CA ALA A 59 25.85 16.45 1.39
C ALA A 59 25.00 15.62 2.36
N TYR A 60 24.58 16.23 3.48
CA TYR A 60 23.65 15.62 4.42
C TYR A 60 22.31 15.27 3.77
N TYR A 61 21.66 16.22 3.09
CA TYR A 61 20.38 15.96 2.43
C TYR A 61 20.47 14.89 1.35
N ALA A 62 21.52 14.92 0.52
CA ALA A 62 21.74 13.90 -0.51
C ALA A 62 21.90 12.49 0.10
N ASN A 63 22.57 12.39 1.25
CA ASN A 63 22.73 11.13 1.98
C ASN A 63 21.40 10.61 2.53
N VAL A 64 20.62 11.46 3.18
CA VAL A 64 19.31 11.12 3.75
C VAL A 64 18.34 10.71 2.64
N GLU A 65 18.29 11.46 1.53
CA GLU A 65 17.42 11.16 0.40
C GLU A 65 17.78 9.81 -0.24
N SER A 66 19.07 9.54 -0.42
CA SER A 66 19.54 8.24 -0.94
C SER A 66 19.07 7.08 -0.06
N LYS A 67 19.22 7.21 1.27
CA LYS A 67 18.76 6.19 2.22
C LYS A 67 17.24 6.02 2.23
N LEU A 68 16.49 7.12 2.13
CA LEU A 68 15.03 7.08 2.01
C LEU A 68 14.59 6.28 0.78
N ARG A 69 15.20 6.54 -0.38
CA ARG A 69 14.88 5.81 -1.63
C ARG A 69 15.17 4.32 -1.50
N ILE A 70 16.27 3.94 -0.85
CA ILE A 70 16.60 2.54 -0.57
C ILE A 70 15.49 1.91 0.28
N VAL A 71 15.13 2.53 1.41
CA VAL A 71 14.08 2.00 2.30
C VAL A 71 12.74 1.88 1.58
N GLN A 72 12.31 2.89 0.83
CA GLN A 72 11.06 2.86 0.07
C GLN A 72 11.02 1.72 -0.95
N LYS A 73 12.13 1.51 -1.67
CA LYS A 73 12.28 0.41 -2.61
C LYS A 73 12.21 -0.93 -1.88
N SER A 74 13.00 -1.11 -0.83
CA SER A 74 13.03 -2.35 -0.05
C SER A 74 11.66 -2.69 0.55
N ILE A 75 10.88 -1.70 1.01
CA ILE A 75 9.49 -1.91 1.47
C ILE A 75 8.61 -2.42 0.34
N THR A 76 8.69 -1.79 -0.83
CA THR A 76 7.85 -2.14 -1.99
C THR A 76 8.19 -3.54 -2.49
N ASP A 77 9.47 -3.86 -2.60
CA ASP A 77 9.97 -5.15 -3.04
C ASP A 77 9.56 -6.25 -2.05
N TYR A 78 9.77 -6.03 -0.75
CA TYR A 78 9.35 -6.97 0.31
C TYR A 78 7.84 -7.21 0.29
N TYR A 79 7.04 -6.13 0.23
CA TYR A 79 5.58 -6.23 0.22
C TYR A 79 5.08 -7.01 -0.99
N SER A 80 5.66 -6.77 -2.17
CA SER A 80 5.27 -7.49 -3.39
C SER A 80 5.49 -9.00 -3.26
N GLN A 81 6.59 -9.42 -2.63
CA GLN A 81 6.89 -10.84 -2.41
C GLN A 81 5.99 -11.45 -1.33
N TYR A 82 5.78 -10.73 -0.24
CA TYR A 82 4.87 -11.14 0.83
C TYR A 82 3.45 -11.39 0.32
N VAL A 83 2.93 -10.45 -0.48
CA VAL A 83 1.60 -10.54 -1.09
C VAL A 83 1.45 -11.80 -1.95
N ARG A 84 2.50 -12.22 -2.65
CA ARG A 84 2.47 -13.44 -3.47
C ARG A 84 2.33 -14.71 -2.63
N LEU A 85 2.86 -14.71 -1.42
CA LEU A 85 2.77 -15.84 -0.49
C LEU A 85 1.48 -15.84 0.33
N LEU A 86 0.75 -14.73 0.36
CA LEU A 86 -0.48 -14.57 1.15
C LEU A 86 -1.51 -15.69 0.95
N PRO A 87 -1.80 -16.20 -0.27
CA PRO A 87 -2.72 -17.33 -0.44
C PRO A 87 -2.31 -18.58 0.32
N ILE A 88 -1.00 -18.83 0.42
CA ILE A 88 -0.43 -19.98 1.14
C ILE A 88 -0.50 -19.75 2.64
N ILE A 89 -0.12 -18.54 3.08
CA ILE A 89 -0.18 -18.14 4.49
C ILE A 89 -1.61 -18.24 5.01
N ASN A 90 -2.59 -17.71 4.27
CA ASN A 90 -4.00 -17.77 4.62
C ASN A 90 -4.53 -19.21 4.66
N LEU A 91 -4.12 -20.07 3.72
CA LEU A 91 -4.47 -21.49 3.76
C LEU A 91 -3.93 -22.17 5.03
N ALA A 92 -2.67 -21.87 5.41
CA ALA A 92 -2.08 -22.40 6.62
C ALA A 92 -2.81 -21.88 7.88
N GLN A 93 -3.16 -20.60 7.92
CA GLN A 93 -3.95 -19.99 9.00
C GLN A 93 -5.31 -20.68 9.16
N ILE A 94 -6.06 -20.89 8.06
CA ILE A 94 -7.35 -21.60 8.11
C ILE A 94 -7.18 -23.02 8.68
N LYS A 95 -6.15 -23.75 8.21
CA LYS A 95 -5.88 -25.12 8.71
C LYS A 95 -5.50 -25.16 10.19
N LEU A 96 -4.91 -24.08 10.71
CA LEU A 96 -4.56 -23.92 12.13
C LEU A 96 -5.69 -23.31 12.97
N GLY A 97 -6.81 -22.91 12.36
CA GLY A 97 -7.92 -22.25 13.03
C GLY A 97 -7.69 -20.77 13.36
N HIS A 98 -6.74 -20.12 12.66
CA HIS A 98 -6.46 -18.68 12.79
C HIS A 98 -7.25 -17.85 11.77
N GLU A 99 -7.46 -16.57 12.07
CA GLU A 99 -8.04 -15.61 11.13
C GLU A 99 -7.12 -15.36 9.94
N VAL A 100 -7.72 -15.14 8.76
CA VAL A 100 -7.00 -14.88 7.51
C VAL A 100 -6.60 -13.42 7.39
N GLU A 101 -5.44 -13.17 6.81
CA GLU A 101 -5.01 -11.82 6.50
C GLU A 101 -5.62 -11.34 5.18
N ILE A 102 -6.36 -10.22 5.24
CA ILE A 102 -6.99 -9.59 4.08
C ILE A 102 -6.15 -8.38 3.67
N GLN A 103 -5.75 -8.31 2.40
CA GLN A 103 -5.09 -7.11 1.88
C GLN A 103 -6.03 -5.92 2.01
N PRO A 104 -5.56 -4.76 2.50
CA PRO A 104 -6.35 -3.54 2.44
C PRO A 104 -6.61 -3.22 0.97
N VAL A 105 -7.87 -3.41 0.53
CA VAL A 105 -8.30 -3.03 -0.81
C VAL A 105 -8.10 -1.53 -0.92
N LYS A 106 -7.13 -1.09 -1.73
CA LYS A 106 -7.05 0.30 -2.13
C LYS A 106 -8.34 0.60 -2.88
N GLN A 107 -9.31 1.24 -2.23
CA GLN A 107 -10.47 1.79 -2.90
C GLN A 107 -9.96 2.79 -3.93
N SER A 108 -9.86 2.37 -5.18
CA SER A 108 -9.84 3.31 -6.29
C SER A 108 -11.19 3.98 -6.28
N SER A 109 -11.24 5.26 -5.90
CA SER A 109 -12.40 6.12 -6.11
C SER A 109 -12.64 6.23 -7.62
N GLN A 110 -13.33 5.25 -8.19
CA GLN A 110 -13.90 5.34 -9.52
C GLN A 110 -15.26 6.00 -9.37
N GLU A 111 -15.29 7.30 -9.66
CA GLU A 111 -16.50 7.98 -10.10
C GLU A 111 -17.07 7.21 -11.30
N SER A 112 -18.10 6.40 -11.09
CA SER A 112 -18.93 5.90 -12.19
C SER A 112 -20.00 6.94 -12.51
N GLY A 113 -19.65 7.80 -13.45
CA GLY A 113 -20.63 8.51 -14.27
C GLY A 113 -21.32 7.55 -15.25
N ASN A 114 -22.64 7.50 -15.12
CA ASN A 114 -23.66 7.35 -16.18
C ASN A 114 -23.92 5.99 -16.87
N GLY A 115 -25.19 5.54 -16.82
CA GLY A 115 -25.79 4.82 -17.96
C GLY A 115 -26.80 3.68 -17.72
N GLY A 116 -27.97 3.97 -17.13
CA GLY A 116 -29.31 3.48 -17.58
C GLY A 116 -29.73 2.00 -17.49
N SER A 117 -30.84 1.72 -16.76
CA SER A 117 -32.12 1.23 -17.33
C SER A 117 -33.16 0.91 -16.22
N ALA A 118 -34.44 0.99 -16.62
CA ALA A 118 -35.68 0.55 -15.95
C ALA A 118 -36.31 1.51 -14.93
N GLY A 119 -37.01 2.51 -15.48
CA GLY A 119 -37.97 3.35 -14.77
C GLY A 119 -39.25 2.62 -14.38
N LYS A 120 -39.77 2.95 -13.20
CA LYS A 120 -41.15 2.71 -12.78
C LYS A 120 -41.72 4.05 -12.30
N GLN A 121 -42.81 4.47 -12.94
CA GLN A 121 -43.68 5.61 -12.60
C GLN A 121 -44.10 5.53 -11.11
N VAL A 122 -44.42 6.58 -10.34
CA VAL A 122 -45.39 7.71 -10.46
C VAL A 122 -45.23 8.60 -9.17
N PRO A 123 -46.00 9.68 -8.88
CA PRO A 123 -46.22 10.96 -9.57
C PRO A 123 -45.83 12.20 -8.70
N ALA A 124 -46.06 13.38 -9.29
CA ALA A 124 -45.75 14.74 -8.87
C ALA A 124 -46.46 15.32 -7.63
N ALA A 125 -45.78 16.25 -6.94
CA ALA A 125 -46.40 17.41 -6.29
C ALA A 125 -45.39 18.57 -6.04
N ALA A 126 -45.48 19.59 -6.90
CA ALA A 126 -45.57 21.03 -6.60
C ALA A 126 -44.52 21.80 -5.76
N ARG A 127 -44.08 22.93 -6.38
CA ARG A 127 -43.75 24.29 -5.86
C ARG A 127 -42.28 24.72 -6.08
N ARG A 128 -42.03 25.63 -7.05
CA ARG A 128 -41.89 27.12 -6.91
C ARG A 128 -40.73 27.51 -5.96
N SER A 129 -39.86 28.49 -6.20
CA SER A 129 -39.55 29.44 -7.28
C SER A 129 -38.40 30.32 -6.76
N SER A 130 -37.48 30.72 -7.65
CA SER A 130 -36.77 32.03 -7.71
C SER A 130 -36.00 32.63 -6.51
N GLY A 131 -34.84 33.21 -6.84
CA GLY A 131 -34.31 34.45 -6.22
C GLY A 131 -32.93 34.25 -5.57
N SER A 132 -31.83 34.60 -6.23
CA SER A 132 -31.22 35.95 -6.36
C SER A 132 -30.39 36.43 -5.16
N LYS A 133 -29.10 36.65 -5.46
CA LYS A 133 -28.21 37.76 -5.05
C LYS A 133 -27.73 37.90 -3.58
N ALA A 134 -26.42 37.68 -3.46
CA ALA A 134 -25.37 38.69 -3.27
C ALA A 134 -24.95 39.16 -1.86
N LYS A 135 -23.61 39.21 -1.74
CA LYS A 135 -22.75 40.27 -1.14
C LYS A 135 -22.53 40.27 0.38
N GLY A 136 -21.24 40.26 0.74
CA GLY A 136 -20.73 40.57 2.08
C GLY A 136 -19.21 40.41 2.17
N THR A 137 -18.49 41.44 1.75
CA THR A 137 -17.03 41.64 1.87
C THR A 137 -16.65 42.05 3.31
N VAL A 138 -15.36 41.92 3.68
CA VAL A 138 -14.49 42.80 4.53
C VAL A 138 -13.59 41.91 5.44
N THR A 139 -12.28 41.69 5.12
CA THR A 139 -11.04 42.39 5.58
C THR A 139 -10.87 42.45 7.11
N GLN A 140 -9.72 42.25 7.79
CA GLN A 140 -8.27 42.11 7.52
C GLN A 140 -7.58 41.67 8.88
N PRO A 141 -6.24 41.52 8.98
CA PRO A 141 -5.53 40.57 9.87
C PRO A 141 -5.12 41.13 11.24
N ILE A 142 -4.56 40.26 12.08
CA ILE A 142 -3.86 40.64 13.32
C ILE A 142 -2.43 40.07 13.27
N GLU A 143 -1.45 40.97 13.21
CA GLU A 143 -0.05 40.74 13.59
C GLU A 143 0.09 40.83 15.11
N LEU A 144 0.99 40.01 15.67
CA LEU A 144 2.03 40.39 16.63
C LEU A 144 3.21 39.43 16.47
#